data_AF-A0A9J6EW65-F1
#
_entry.id   AF-A0A9J6EW65-F1
#
_cell.length_a   1.000
_cell.length_b   1.000
_cell.length_c   1.000
_cell.angle_alpha   90.00
_cell.angle_beta   90.00
_cell.angle_gamma   90.00
#
_symmetry.space_group_name_H-M   'P 1'
#
loop_
_entity.id
_entity.type
_entity.pdbx_description
1 polymer ?
#
loop_
_entity_poly.entity_id
_entity_poly.type
_entity_poly.pdbx_seq_one_letter_code
_entity_poly.pdbx_strand_id
1 'polypeptide(L)'
;MFTKAQALAVTQMLAVMFSKLPAQEDYYDFRELSETYDFIIVGGGSAGALLANRLSAKPSLRVLLLEAGGVEDTLSAVPLMATLQLQGPKDWAYWTVPQRNACLALSDQCSPWPRGKVLGGCSSVNFMLYVRGHPEDYDRWSRVHGATGWDWESVLPFFKRFEDQTDIRLAASGTVYELEHLLCERLTERTYGVGGEMTLSMAASNTPLARTFLDAGRELGYDIIDYNVGSRKMIGFSAFQTTMRNGSRWSTASAFLRPVSGPAGRQNLHISLHSTANRVRSMLF
;
A
#
# COMPACT_ATOMS: atom_id res chain seq x y z
N MET A 1 -20.62 18.86 21.26
CA MET A 1 -21.10 19.11 19.88
C MET A 1 -20.06 19.95 19.15
N PHE A 2 -19.42 19.40 18.12
CA PHE A 2 -18.56 20.17 17.24
C PHE A 2 -19.44 21.08 16.37
N THR A 3 -19.25 22.40 16.45
CA THR A 3 -20.03 23.34 15.64
C THR A 3 -19.46 23.43 14.22
N LYS A 4 -20.29 23.82 13.24
CA LYS A 4 -19.83 24.05 11.85
C LYS A 4 -18.68 25.05 11.77
N ALA A 5 -18.64 26.03 12.67
CA ALA A 5 -17.56 27.01 12.78
C ALA A 5 -16.25 26.38 13.28
N GLN A 6 -16.32 25.45 14.24
CA GLN A 6 -15.14 24.71 14.72
C GLN A 6 -14.60 23.77 13.64
N ALA A 7 -15.46 23.11 12.86
CA ALA A 7 -15.04 22.29 11.74
C ALA A 7 -14.31 23.13 10.66
N LEU A 8 -14.87 24.29 10.28
CA LEU A 8 -14.25 25.19 9.30
C LEU A 8 -12.90 25.74 9.79
N ALA A 9 -12.81 26.11 11.07
CA ALA A 9 -11.55 26.59 11.66
C ALA A 9 -10.46 25.52 11.66
N VAL A 10 -10.81 24.26 11.98
CA VAL A 10 -9.87 23.13 11.90
C VAL A 10 -9.43 22.89 10.45
N THR A 11 -10.35 22.92 9.48
CA THR A 11 -10.02 22.77 8.05
C THR A 11 -9.08 23.87 7.56
N GLN A 12 -9.33 25.13 7.94
CA GLN A 12 -8.48 26.27 7.57
C GLN A 12 -7.10 26.17 8.23
N MET A 13 -7.03 25.77 9.51
CA MET A 13 -5.77 25.60 10.22
C MET A 13 -4.92 24.47 9.62
N LEU A 14 -5.56 23.35 9.25
CA LEU A 14 -4.91 22.25 8.54
C LEU A 14 -4.41 22.70 7.15
N ALA A 15 -5.21 23.43 6.38
CA ALA A 15 -4.81 23.96 5.08
C ALA A 15 -3.59 24.90 5.16
N VAL A 16 -3.52 25.75 6.19
CA VAL A 16 -2.38 26.65 6.44
C VAL A 16 -1.14 25.91 6.93
N MET A 17 -1.31 24.86 7.74
CA MET A 17 -0.17 24.02 8.14
C MET A 17 0.42 23.24 6.96
N PHE A 18 -0.43 22.73 6.05
CA PHE A 18 0.02 21.95 4.89
C PHE A 18 0.58 22.81 3.75
N SER A 19 0.21 24.08 3.63
CA SER A 19 0.77 24.98 2.60
C SER A 19 2.22 25.43 2.86
N LYS A 20 2.77 25.16 4.05
CA LYS A 20 4.14 25.51 4.44
C LYS A 20 5.15 24.37 4.30
N LEU A 21 4.71 23.17 3.94
CA LEU A 21 5.61 22.06 3.64
C LEU A 21 6.09 22.19 2.18
N PRO A 22 7.39 21.97 1.88
CA PRO A 22 7.88 21.98 0.51
C PRO A 22 7.06 20.99 -0.33
N ALA A 23 6.69 21.39 -1.55
CA ALA A 23 5.90 20.56 -2.44
C ALA A 23 6.64 19.24 -2.71
N GLN A 24 6.00 18.11 -2.39
CA GLN A 24 6.60 16.79 -2.64
C GLN A 24 6.96 16.57 -4.12
N GLU A 25 6.35 17.32 -5.06
CA GLU A 25 6.57 17.19 -6.50
C GLU A 25 8.02 17.47 -6.91
N ASP A 26 8.65 18.51 -6.35
CA ASP A 26 10.06 18.86 -6.64
C ASP A 26 11.05 17.79 -6.15
N TYR A 27 10.61 16.86 -5.29
CA TYR A 27 11.45 15.75 -4.83
C TYR A 27 11.51 14.60 -5.84
N TYR A 28 10.52 14.45 -6.70
CA TYR A 28 10.42 13.30 -7.61
C TYR A 28 10.55 13.67 -9.08
N ASP A 29 10.06 14.84 -9.50
CA ASP A 29 9.89 15.13 -10.92
C ASP A 29 11.19 15.58 -11.58
N PHE A 30 11.74 14.71 -12.43
CA PHE A 30 12.92 15.04 -13.24
C PHE A 30 12.50 15.91 -14.42
N ARG A 31 12.95 17.17 -14.41
CA ARG A 31 12.66 18.13 -15.49
C ARG A 31 13.43 17.85 -16.78
N GLU A 32 14.55 17.14 -16.69
CA GLU A 32 15.36 16.72 -17.83
C GLU A 32 15.38 15.19 -17.92
N LEU A 33 14.86 14.67 -19.02
CA LEU A 33 14.84 13.23 -19.30
C LEU A 33 15.91 12.88 -20.33
N SER A 34 16.50 11.69 -20.19
CA SER A 34 17.39 11.13 -21.20
C SER A 34 16.61 10.71 -22.45
N GLU A 35 17.27 10.74 -23.62
CA GLU A 35 16.69 10.26 -24.88
C GLU A 35 16.43 8.74 -24.89
N THR A 36 17.18 7.98 -24.09
CA THR A 36 17.13 6.50 -24.07
C THR A 36 17.17 5.95 -22.65
N TYR A 37 16.49 4.82 -22.43
CA TYR A 37 16.46 4.11 -21.16
C TYR A 37 16.54 2.60 -21.41
N ASP A 38 17.11 1.86 -20.48
CA ASP A 38 17.12 0.39 -20.52
C ASP A 38 15.74 -0.16 -20.15
N PHE A 39 15.05 0.52 -19.22
CA PHE A 39 13.70 0.17 -18.79
C PHE A 39 12.80 1.40 -18.71
N ILE A 40 11.60 1.27 -19.27
CA ILE A 40 10.51 2.23 -19.08
C ILE A 40 9.37 1.49 -18.36
N ILE A 41 9.03 1.96 -17.17
CA ILE A 41 7.96 1.43 -16.35
C ILE A 41 6.74 2.34 -16.52
N VAL A 42 5.64 1.76 -17.00
CA VAL A 42 4.37 2.48 -17.20
C VAL A 42 3.49 2.28 -15.98
N GLY A 43 3.34 3.35 -15.19
CA GLY A 43 2.57 3.38 -13.95
C GLY A 43 3.46 3.31 -12.71
N GLY A 44 3.49 4.40 -11.94
CA GLY A 44 4.16 4.55 -10.65
C GLY A 44 3.41 3.94 -9.48
N GLY A 45 2.55 2.95 -9.71
CA GLY A 45 1.71 2.29 -8.71
C GLY A 45 2.45 1.29 -7.82
N SER A 46 1.71 0.40 -7.16
CA SER A 46 2.26 -0.55 -6.17
C SER A 46 3.44 -1.38 -6.70
N ALA A 47 3.27 -2.03 -7.85
CA ALA A 47 4.32 -2.85 -8.46
C ALA A 47 5.39 -2.00 -9.16
N GLY A 48 4.99 -0.92 -9.84
CA GLY A 48 5.91 -0.04 -10.57
C GLY A 48 6.94 0.62 -9.65
N ALA A 49 6.51 1.06 -8.47
CA ALA A 49 7.39 1.62 -7.45
C ALA A 49 8.47 0.62 -6.99
N LEU A 50 8.06 -0.63 -6.68
CA LEU A 50 9.00 -1.70 -6.31
C LEU A 50 9.96 -2.01 -7.45
N LEU A 51 9.44 -2.16 -8.67
CA LEU A 51 10.24 -2.49 -9.85
C LEU A 51 11.29 -1.40 -10.15
N ALA A 52 10.88 -0.12 -10.08
CA ALA A 52 11.77 1.02 -10.26
C ALA A 52 12.91 1.01 -9.24
N ASN A 53 12.61 0.74 -7.96
CA ASN A 53 13.63 0.57 -6.93
C ASN A 53 14.58 -0.60 -7.25
N ARG A 54 14.06 -1.77 -7.61
CA ARG A 54 14.90 -2.95 -7.83
C ARG A 54 15.78 -2.83 -9.06
N LEU A 55 15.27 -2.30 -10.17
CA LEU A 55 16.05 -2.12 -11.41
C LEU A 55 17.11 -1.03 -11.25
N SER A 56 16.74 0.13 -10.70
CA SER A 56 17.68 1.25 -10.51
C SER A 56 18.79 0.98 -9.49
N ALA A 57 18.66 -0.06 -8.66
CA ALA A 57 19.73 -0.47 -7.75
C ALA A 57 21.01 -0.91 -8.50
N LYS A 58 20.92 -1.24 -9.80
CA LYS A 58 22.07 -1.46 -10.67
C LYS A 58 22.44 -0.13 -11.35
N PRO A 59 23.57 0.52 -11.01
CA PRO A 59 23.94 1.82 -11.56
C PRO A 59 24.13 1.83 -13.09
N SER A 60 24.36 0.66 -13.70
CA SER A 60 24.51 0.50 -15.15
C SER A 60 23.18 0.53 -15.92
N LEU A 61 22.03 0.48 -15.24
CA LEU A 61 20.71 0.53 -15.88
C LEU A 61 20.08 1.91 -15.69
N ARG A 62 19.66 2.56 -16.77
CA ARG A 62 18.83 3.76 -16.73
C ARG A 62 17.35 3.38 -16.75
N VAL A 63 16.61 3.85 -15.76
CA VAL A 63 15.20 3.49 -15.55
C VAL A 63 14.35 4.75 -15.58
N LEU A 64 13.32 4.76 -16.42
CA LEU A 64 12.27 5.77 -16.43
C LEU A 64 11.00 5.19 -15.84
N LEU A 65 10.41 5.89 -14.86
CA LEU A 65 9.08 5.62 -14.33
C LEU A 65 8.11 6.72 -14.79
N LEU A 66 7.07 6.33 -15.53
CA LEU A 66 5.99 7.23 -15.95
C LEU A 66 4.78 7.07 -15.03
N GLU A 67 4.31 8.16 -14.41
CA GLU A 67 3.10 8.17 -13.61
C GLU A 67 2.12 9.24 -14.12
N ALA A 68 0.86 8.85 -14.30
CA ALA A 68 -0.18 9.74 -14.83
C ALA A 68 -0.66 10.78 -13.80
N GLY A 69 -0.54 10.47 -12.51
CA GLY A 69 -0.84 11.36 -11.40
C GLY A 69 0.35 12.22 -10.95
N GLY A 70 0.09 13.03 -9.92
CA GLY A 70 1.11 13.74 -9.16
C GLY A 70 1.60 12.92 -7.97
N VAL A 71 1.97 13.60 -6.88
CA VAL A 71 2.48 13.00 -5.64
C VAL A 71 1.42 12.88 -4.54
N GLU A 72 1.77 12.15 -3.49
CA GLU A 72 0.99 12.11 -2.25
C GLU A 72 0.94 13.51 -1.60
N ASP A 73 -0.15 13.84 -0.93
CA ASP A 73 -0.19 15.00 -0.05
C ASP A 73 -0.31 14.58 1.41
N THR A 74 -0.42 15.53 2.32
CA THR A 74 -0.50 15.19 3.73
C THR A 74 -1.80 14.49 4.11
N LEU A 75 -2.89 14.69 3.35
CA LEU A 75 -4.13 13.92 3.55
C LEU A 75 -3.93 12.46 3.18
N SER A 76 -3.13 12.17 2.14
CA SER A 76 -2.78 10.79 1.77
C SER A 76 -2.05 10.05 2.89
N ALA A 77 -1.29 10.73 3.74
CA ALA A 77 -0.60 10.12 4.87
C ALA A 77 -1.51 9.73 6.05
N VAL A 78 -2.71 10.32 6.17
CA VAL A 78 -3.62 10.10 7.32
C VAL A 78 -4.60 8.95 7.02
N PRO A 79 -4.50 7.79 7.71
CA PRO A 79 -5.33 6.61 7.40
C PRO A 79 -6.83 6.86 7.40
N LEU A 80 -7.33 7.63 8.37
CA LEU A 80 -8.76 7.93 8.51
C LEU A 80 -9.32 8.72 7.32
N MET A 81 -8.46 9.39 6.54
CA MET A 81 -8.87 10.16 5.36
C MET A 81 -8.94 9.33 4.08
N ALA A 82 -8.68 8.01 4.12
CA ALA A 82 -8.72 7.15 2.94
C ALA A 82 -10.07 7.20 2.20
N THR A 83 -11.20 7.24 2.92
CA THR A 83 -12.53 7.32 2.31
C THR A 83 -12.77 8.62 1.55
N LEU A 84 -12.22 9.74 2.03
CA LEU A 84 -12.37 11.06 1.41
C LEU A 84 -11.56 11.21 0.11
N GLN A 85 -10.60 10.30 -0.12
CA GLN A 85 -9.78 10.31 -1.33
C GLN A 85 -10.43 9.57 -2.50
N LEU A 86 -11.43 8.72 -2.23
CA LEU A 86 -12.16 8.01 -3.29
C LEU A 86 -12.96 9.00 -4.12
N GLN A 87 -12.92 8.82 -5.44
CA GLN A 87 -13.48 9.73 -6.44
C GLN A 87 -12.95 11.16 -6.37
N GLY A 88 -11.82 11.37 -5.69
CA GLY A 88 -11.13 12.66 -5.60
C GLY A 88 -10.08 12.86 -6.72
N PRO A 89 -9.30 13.96 -6.65
CA PRO A 89 -8.31 14.29 -7.70
C PRO A 89 -7.19 13.27 -7.90
N LYS A 90 -6.88 12.45 -6.88
CA LYS A 90 -5.88 11.37 -6.91
C LYS A 90 -6.48 10.01 -7.26
N ASP A 91 -7.74 9.99 -7.68
CA ASP A 91 -8.44 8.81 -8.15
C ASP A 91 -8.69 8.97 -9.66
N TRP A 92 -8.55 7.88 -10.41
CA TRP A 92 -9.07 7.81 -11.77
C TRP A 92 -10.60 7.96 -11.81
N ALA A 93 -11.27 7.71 -10.68
CA ALA A 93 -12.71 7.85 -10.47
C ALA A 93 -13.52 7.08 -11.51
N TYR A 94 -13.07 5.87 -11.86
CA TYR A 94 -13.78 5.02 -12.80
C TYR A 94 -15.16 4.65 -12.28
N TRP A 95 -16.06 4.39 -13.21
CA TRP A 95 -17.37 3.82 -12.96
C TRP A 95 -17.53 2.57 -13.79
N THR A 96 -18.23 1.59 -13.24
CA THR A 96 -18.70 0.48 -14.06
C THR A 96 -19.77 0.96 -15.04
N VAL A 97 -19.93 0.25 -16.14
CA VAL A 97 -21.21 0.25 -16.88
C VAL A 97 -22.34 -0.29 -15.98
N PRO A 98 -23.62 -0.10 -16.34
CA PRO A 98 -24.73 -0.69 -15.58
C PRO A 98 -24.59 -2.21 -15.43
N GLN A 99 -24.77 -2.71 -14.20
CA GLN A 99 -24.60 -4.11 -13.85
C GLN A 99 -25.95 -4.84 -13.77
N ARG A 100 -26.21 -5.78 -14.68
CA ARG A 100 -27.50 -6.50 -14.74
C ARG A 100 -27.79 -7.38 -13.52
N ASN A 101 -26.73 -7.96 -12.93
CA ASN A 101 -26.84 -8.96 -11.86
C ASN A 101 -26.17 -8.53 -10.56
N ALA A 102 -25.73 -7.27 -10.46
CA ALA A 102 -25.05 -6.71 -9.30
C ALA A 102 -25.42 -5.22 -9.17
N CYS A 103 -25.03 -4.57 -8.07
CA CYS A 103 -25.27 -3.13 -7.89
C CYS A 103 -26.75 -2.70 -8.00
N LEU A 104 -27.69 -3.63 -7.77
CA LEU A 104 -29.13 -3.41 -7.97
C LEU A 104 -29.71 -2.29 -7.10
N ALA A 105 -29.04 -1.97 -5.98
CA ALA A 105 -29.40 -0.88 -5.08
C ALA A 105 -28.59 0.41 -5.30
N LEU A 106 -27.70 0.47 -6.30
CA LEU A 106 -26.92 1.66 -6.65
C LEU A 106 -27.61 2.43 -7.78
N SER A 107 -27.40 3.75 -7.82
CA SER A 107 -27.90 4.61 -8.91
C SER A 107 -27.43 4.07 -10.26
N ASP A 108 -28.37 3.97 -11.21
CA ASP A 108 -28.14 3.48 -12.57
C ASP A 108 -27.50 2.08 -12.64
N GLN A 109 -27.54 1.32 -11.54
CA GLN A 109 -26.85 0.03 -11.39
C GLN A 109 -25.34 0.13 -11.64
N CYS A 110 -24.75 1.32 -11.43
CA CYS A 110 -23.34 1.60 -11.62
C CYS A 110 -22.61 1.68 -10.29
N SER A 111 -21.38 1.17 -10.25
CA SER A 111 -20.53 1.18 -9.06
C SER A 111 -19.29 2.05 -9.27
N PRO A 112 -18.91 2.87 -8.29
CA PRO A 112 -17.64 3.58 -8.31
C PRO A 112 -16.47 2.60 -8.12
N TRP A 113 -15.46 2.69 -8.98
CA TRP A 113 -14.29 1.82 -9.04
C TRP A 113 -13.01 2.62 -8.84
N PRO A 114 -12.69 2.98 -7.57
CA PRO A 114 -11.55 3.83 -7.26
C PRO A 114 -10.23 3.16 -7.64
N ARG A 115 -9.35 3.91 -8.32
CA ARG A 115 -7.98 3.53 -8.67
C ARG A 115 -7.06 4.73 -8.47
N GLY A 116 -6.02 4.57 -7.64
CA GLY A 116 -5.06 5.64 -7.39
C GLY A 116 -4.37 6.11 -8.67
N LYS A 117 -4.50 7.42 -8.95
CA LYS A 117 -3.82 8.20 -9.98
C LYS A 117 -2.87 9.18 -9.28
N VAL A 118 -1.81 8.62 -8.73
CA VAL A 118 -0.81 9.28 -7.89
C VAL A 118 0.39 8.35 -7.78
N LEU A 119 1.59 8.88 -7.55
CA LEU A 119 2.75 8.06 -7.23
C LEU A 119 2.46 7.15 -6.01
N GLY A 120 2.77 5.86 -6.16
CA GLY A 120 2.36 4.78 -5.26
C GLY A 120 1.01 4.15 -5.60
N GLY A 121 0.23 4.79 -6.48
CA GLY A 121 -1.02 4.30 -7.05
C GLY A 121 -2.05 3.93 -5.99
N CYS A 122 -2.62 2.73 -6.09
CA CYS A 122 -3.63 2.27 -5.15
C CYS A 122 -3.10 2.15 -3.71
N SER A 123 -1.80 1.96 -3.48
CA SER A 123 -1.26 1.92 -2.11
C SER A 123 -1.36 3.27 -1.38
N SER A 124 -1.39 4.37 -2.13
CA SER A 124 -1.51 5.73 -1.61
C SER A 124 -2.96 6.12 -1.26
N VAL A 125 -3.95 5.35 -1.71
CA VAL A 125 -5.39 5.62 -1.50
C VAL A 125 -6.17 4.47 -0.84
N ASN A 126 -5.59 3.27 -0.71
CA ASN A 126 -6.26 2.10 -0.13
C ASN A 126 -6.53 2.24 1.39
N PHE A 127 -7.10 1.19 1.99
CA PHE A 127 -7.34 1.10 3.44
C PHE A 127 -6.22 0.41 4.24
N MET A 128 -5.00 0.36 3.69
CA MET A 128 -3.75 -0.11 4.32
C MET A 128 -3.72 -1.57 4.81
N LEU A 129 -4.82 -2.33 4.72
CA LEU A 129 -4.83 -3.74 5.09
C LEU A 129 -3.73 -4.51 4.35
N TYR A 130 -2.89 -5.19 5.14
CA TYR A 130 -1.87 -6.07 4.64
C TYR A 130 -2.37 -7.51 4.75
N VAL A 131 -2.65 -8.13 3.59
CA VAL A 131 -3.14 -9.51 3.48
C VAL A 131 -2.35 -10.20 2.37
N ARG A 132 -1.63 -11.27 2.74
CA ARG A 132 -0.91 -12.11 1.78
C ARG A 132 -1.86 -13.02 1.00
N GLY A 133 -3.01 -13.40 1.55
CA GLY A 133 -3.94 -14.33 0.90
C GLY A 133 -3.70 -15.78 1.31
N HIS A 134 -4.49 -16.70 0.76
CA HIS A 134 -4.45 -18.10 1.16
C HIS A 134 -3.38 -18.87 0.38
N PRO A 135 -2.59 -19.78 0.99
CA PRO A 135 -1.57 -20.57 0.28
C PRO A 135 -2.07 -21.25 -1.00
N GLU A 136 -3.28 -21.80 -0.97
CA GLU A 136 -3.92 -22.42 -2.14
C GLU A 136 -4.15 -21.46 -3.31
N ASP A 137 -4.29 -20.14 -3.09
CA ASP A 137 -4.43 -19.17 -4.19
C ASP A 137 -3.16 -19.21 -5.08
N TYR A 138 -2.00 -19.24 -4.44
CA TYR A 138 -0.67 -19.32 -5.06
C TYR A 138 -0.41 -20.68 -5.68
N ASP A 139 -0.66 -21.76 -4.93
CA ASP A 139 -0.48 -23.12 -5.42
C ASP A 139 -1.35 -23.39 -6.64
N ARG A 140 -2.57 -22.83 -6.68
CA ARG A 140 -3.46 -22.91 -7.82
C ARG A 140 -2.93 -22.13 -9.03
N TRP A 141 -2.29 -20.97 -8.85
CA TRP A 141 -1.62 -20.27 -9.95
C TRP A 141 -0.55 -21.15 -10.61
N SER A 142 0.29 -21.78 -9.80
CA SER A 142 1.33 -22.69 -10.30
C SER A 142 0.73 -23.92 -10.96
N ARG A 143 -0.14 -24.64 -10.26
CA ARG A 143 -0.68 -25.96 -10.65
C ARG A 143 -1.72 -25.90 -11.78
N VAL A 144 -2.61 -24.90 -11.79
CA VAL A 144 -3.75 -24.83 -12.74
C VAL A 144 -3.45 -23.87 -13.89
N HIS A 145 -2.73 -22.78 -13.64
CA HIS A 145 -2.48 -21.74 -14.63
C HIS A 145 -1.06 -21.79 -15.23
N GLY A 146 -0.23 -22.74 -14.80
CA GLY A 146 1.12 -22.95 -15.34
C GLY A 146 2.13 -21.89 -14.91
N ALA A 147 1.79 -21.06 -13.90
CA ALA A 147 2.68 -20.04 -13.35
C ALA A 147 3.75 -20.69 -12.46
N THR A 148 4.65 -21.44 -13.08
CA THR A 148 5.72 -22.19 -12.38
C THR A 148 6.54 -21.24 -11.50
N GLY A 149 6.76 -21.61 -10.23
CA GLY A 149 7.46 -20.79 -9.24
C GLY A 149 6.59 -19.72 -8.56
N TRP A 150 5.25 -19.78 -8.74
CA TRP A 150 4.29 -18.91 -8.05
C TRP A 150 3.47 -19.63 -6.96
N ASP A 151 3.83 -20.86 -6.60
CA ASP A 151 3.28 -21.56 -5.42
C ASP A 151 3.69 -20.86 -4.11
N TRP A 152 2.99 -21.18 -3.02
CA TRP A 152 3.16 -20.51 -1.73
C TRP A 152 4.61 -20.53 -1.23
N GLU A 153 5.27 -21.69 -1.33
CA GLU A 153 6.65 -21.85 -0.88
C GLU A 153 7.61 -20.98 -1.69
N SER A 154 7.37 -20.86 -3.00
CA SER A 154 8.19 -20.04 -3.89
C SER A 154 8.00 -18.52 -3.67
N VAL A 155 6.79 -18.05 -3.36
CA VAL A 155 6.52 -16.61 -3.19
C VAL A 155 6.79 -16.09 -1.78
N LEU A 156 6.71 -16.93 -0.75
CA LEU A 156 6.90 -16.53 0.65
C LEU A 156 8.24 -15.81 0.90
N PRO A 157 9.39 -16.25 0.35
CA PRO A 157 10.65 -15.51 0.47
C PRO A 157 10.58 -14.09 -0.09
N PHE A 158 9.79 -13.84 -1.15
CA PHE A 158 9.63 -12.52 -1.73
C PHE A 158 8.78 -11.60 -0.87
N PHE A 159 7.70 -12.12 -0.25
CA PHE A 159 6.95 -11.40 0.77
C PHE A 159 7.90 -10.94 1.88
N LYS A 160 8.60 -11.90 2.51
CA LYS A 160 9.52 -11.61 3.61
C LYS A 160 10.64 -10.64 3.24
N ARG A 161 11.06 -10.59 1.97
CA ARG A 161 12.20 -9.75 1.56
C ARG A 161 11.92 -8.26 1.63
N PHE A 162 10.70 -7.82 1.33
CA PHE A 162 10.37 -6.39 1.36
C PHE A 162 9.67 -5.96 2.65
N GLU A 163 9.26 -6.90 3.50
CA GLU A 163 8.57 -6.61 4.76
C GLU A 163 9.51 -6.14 5.87
N ASP A 164 9.02 -5.19 6.66
CA ASP A 164 9.57 -4.83 7.97
C ASP A 164 8.43 -4.86 9.00
N GLN A 165 8.18 -6.04 9.58
CA GLN A 165 7.16 -6.20 10.62
C GLN A 165 7.69 -5.67 11.96
N THR A 166 7.32 -4.44 12.30
CA THR A 166 7.93 -3.71 13.42
C THR A 166 7.56 -4.29 14.78
N ASP A 167 6.39 -4.92 14.88
CA ASP A 167 5.88 -5.45 16.14
C ASP A 167 6.70 -6.64 16.67
N ILE A 168 7.46 -7.32 15.81
CA ILE A 168 8.41 -8.38 16.24
C ILE A 168 9.47 -7.78 17.18
N ARG A 169 10.00 -6.60 16.85
CA ARG A 169 11.03 -5.93 17.65
C ARG A 169 10.44 -5.34 18.94
N LEU A 170 9.23 -4.79 18.87
CA LEU A 170 8.51 -4.29 20.05
C LEU A 170 8.18 -5.42 21.03
N ALA A 171 7.78 -6.59 20.52
CA ALA A 171 7.53 -7.76 21.35
C ALA A 171 8.80 -8.27 22.06
N ALA A 172 9.97 -8.13 21.42
CA ALA A 172 11.25 -8.50 22.01
C ALA A 172 11.78 -7.50 23.05
N SER A 173 11.38 -6.22 23.00
CA SER A 173 11.87 -5.19 23.93
C SER A 173 11.20 -5.20 25.30
N GLY A 174 10.16 -6.01 25.51
CA GLY A 174 9.51 -6.20 26.81
C GLY A 174 8.70 -4.99 27.30
N THR A 175 8.36 -4.04 26.42
CA THR A 175 7.55 -2.86 26.76
C THR A 175 6.09 -3.28 26.96
N VAL A 176 5.73 -3.61 28.20
CA VAL A 176 4.45 -4.23 28.61
C VAL A 176 3.20 -3.43 28.16
N TYR A 177 3.30 -2.11 28.02
CA TYR A 177 2.17 -1.25 27.61
C TYR A 177 1.81 -1.34 26.10
N GLU A 178 2.67 -1.92 25.26
CA GLU A 178 2.41 -2.06 23.81
C GLU A 178 1.85 -3.43 23.42
N LEU A 179 1.90 -4.41 24.34
CA LEU A 179 1.55 -5.81 24.06
C LEU A 179 0.05 -6.13 24.21
N GLU A 180 -0.75 -5.33 24.93
CA GLU A 180 -2.20 -5.56 25.05
C GLU A 180 -2.96 -5.41 23.73
N HIS A 181 -2.36 -4.69 22.77
CA HIS A 181 -2.87 -4.47 21.41
C HIS A 181 -2.43 -5.55 20.40
N LEU A 182 -1.46 -6.41 20.74
CA LEU A 182 -1.10 -7.56 19.90
C LEU A 182 -2.13 -8.67 20.12
N LEU A 183 -3.25 -8.52 19.42
CA LEU A 183 -4.40 -9.40 19.52
C LEU A 183 -4.23 -10.72 18.74
N CYS A 184 -3.07 -10.96 18.13
CA CYS A 184 -2.73 -12.16 17.39
C CYS A 184 -1.52 -12.87 18.04
N GLU A 185 -1.35 -14.17 17.76
CA GLU A 185 -0.23 -14.98 18.27
C GLU A 185 1.15 -14.34 18.03
N ARG A 186 2.18 -14.86 18.71
CA ARG A 186 3.56 -14.35 18.62
C ARG A 186 4.00 -14.22 17.15
N LEU A 187 4.12 -12.98 16.69
CA LEU A 187 4.78 -12.64 15.43
C LEU A 187 6.24 -13.10 15.51
N THR A 188 6.74 -13.79 14.48
CA THR A 188 8.12 -14.28 14.47
C THR A 188 8.79 -14.01 13.12
N GLU A 189 10.12 -13.97 13.11
CA GLU A 189 10.92 -13.89 11.88
C GLU A 189 10.80 -15.16 11.01
N ARG A 190 10.19 -16.23 11.53
CA ARG A 190 9.83 -17.39 10.69
C ARG A 190 8.72 -17.01 9.72
N THR A 191 7.73 -16.26 10.18
CA THR A 191 6.53 -15.91 9.42
C THR A 191 6.63 -14.59 8.68
N TYR A 192 7.43 -13.63 9.16
CA TYR A 192 7.56 -12.29 8.55
C TYR A 192 8.98 -11.89 8.19
N GLY A 193 9.09 -10.92 7.29
CA GLY A 193 10.30 -10.15 7.09
C GLY A 193 10.53 -9.09 8.15
N VAL A 194 11.80 -8.82 8.43
CA VAL A 194 12.26 -7.70 9.27
C VAL A 194 13.36 -6.98 8.50
N GLY A 195 13.34 -5.64 8.50
CA GLY A 195 14.35 -4.82 7.85
C GLY A 195 14.14 -4.56 6.36
N GLY A 196 13.04 -5.02 5.76
CA GLY A 196 12.61 -4.61 4.43
C GLY A 196 12.12 -3.15 4.37
N GLU A 197 11.71 -2.70 3.18
CA GLU A 197 11.30 -1.30 2.99
C GLU A 197 9.85 -1.01 3.36
N MET A 198 8.98 -2.03 3.24
CA MET A 198 7.56 -1.93 3.54
C MET A 198 7.32 -2.20 5.02
N THR A 199 7.15 -1.14 5.79
CA THR A 199 6.76 -1.25 7.19
C THR A 199 5.37 -1.88 7.32
N LEU A 200 5.30 -2.92 8.15
CA LEU A 200 4.08 -3.53 8.61
C LEU A 200 3.94 -3.27 10.11
N SER A 201 2.72 -2.98 10.53
CA SER A 201 2.35 -2.96 11.95
C SER A 201 0.91 -3.44 12.12
N MET A 202 0.60 -3.97 13.30
CA MET A 202 -0.76 -4.15 13.76
C MET A 202 -1.47 -2.79 13.75
N ALA A 203 -2.74 -2.80 13.38
CA ALA A 203 -3.57 -1.63 13.53
C ALA A 203 -3.66 -1.29 15.02
N ALA A 204 -3.22 -0.08 15.40
CA ALA A 204 -3.44 0.42 16.75
C ALA A 204 -4.95 0.57 16.99
N SER A 205 -5.56 -0.42 17.65
CA SER A 205 -6.93 -0.28 18.14
C SER A 205 -6.89 0.15 19.60
N ASN A 206 -7.28 1.39 19.84
CA ASN A 206 -7.43 1.93 21.20
C ASN A 206 -8.86 1.72 21.73
N THR A 207 -9.65 0.85 21.08
CA THR A 207 -11.05 0.62 21.45
C THR A 207 -11.25 -0.76 22.08
N PRO A 208 -12.01 -0.86 23.19
CA PRO A 208 -12.41 -2.15 23.77
C PRO A 208 -13.15 -3.05 22.77
N LEU A 209 -13.85 -2.47 21.80
CA LEU A 209 -14.64 -3.18 20.80
C LEU A 209 -13.81 -4.17 19.98
N ALA A 210 -12.55 -3.86 19.66
CA ALA A 210 -11.69 -4.77 18.91
C ALA A 210 -11.46 -6.08 19.68
N ARG A 211 -11.22 -6.00 20.99
CA ARG A 211 -11.05 -7.18 21.83
C ARG A 211 -12.37 -7.94 21.99
N THR A 212 -13.47 -7.22 22.27
CA THR A 212 -14.81 -7.81 22.37
C THR A 212 -15.22 -8.56 21.10
N PHE A 213 -14.88 -8.04 19.91
CA PHE A 213 -15.18 -8.70 18.65
C PHE A 213 -14.43 -10.04 18.49
N LEU A 214 -13.16 -10.10 18.92
CA LEU A 214 -12.40 -11.35 18.90
C LEU A 214 -12.91 -12.34 19.95
N ASP A 215 -13.22 -11.87 21.16
CA ASP A 215 -13.74 -12.73 22.22
C ASP A 215 -15.10 -13.34 21.83
N ALA A 216 -15.97 -12.57 21.18
CA ALA A 216 -17.21 -13.11 20.60
C ALA A 216 -16.94 -14.21 19.55
N GLY A 217 -15.89 -14.07 18.74
CA GLY A 217 -15.46 -15.12 17.82
C GLY A 217 -15.07 -16.41 18.54
N ARG A 218 -14.32 -16.30 19.65
CA ARG A 218 -13.97 -17.45 20.50
C ARG A 218 -15.18 -18.10 21.15
N GLU A 219 -16.13 -17.31 21.64
CA GLU A 219 -17.38 -17.83 22.23
C GLU A 219 -18.21 -18.61 21.22
N LEU A 220 -18.15 -18.23 19.94
CA LEU A 220 -18.76 -18.98 18.83
C LEU A 220 -17.95 -20.22 18.40
N GLY A 221 -16.82 -20.50 19.05
CA GLY A 221 -15.96 -21.65 18.77
C GLY A 221 -14.95 -21.45 17.64
N TYR A 222 -14.67 -20.21 17.23
CA TYR A 222 -13.65 -19.91 16.23
C TYR A 222 -12.29 -19.58 16.86
N ASP A 223 -11.22 -19.97 16.16
CA ASP A 223 -9.86 -19.61 16.53
C ASP A 223 -9.59 -18.11 16.29
N ILE A 224 -8.74 -17.52 17.12
CA ILE A 224 -8.08 -16.25 16.80
C ILE A 224 -6.78 -16.57 16.07
N ILE A 225 -6.71 -16.15 14.82
CA ILE A 225 -5.64 -16.53 13.90
C ILE A 225 -4.80 -15.32 13.48
N ASP A 226 -3.61 -15.60 12.98
CA ASP A 226 -2.90 -14.68 12.10
C ASP A 226 -3.08 -15.17 10.65
N TYR A 227 -3.80 -14.40 9.85
CA TYR A 227 -4.16 -14.76 8.48
C TYR A 227 -2.98 -14.67 7.48
N ASN A 228 -1.81 -14.19 7.91
CA ASN A 228 -0.65 -13.98 7.03
C ASN A 228 0.46 -15.02 7.23
N VAL A 229 0.36 -15.94 8.20
CA VAL A 229 1.42 -16.93 8.51
C VAL A 229 1.57 -18.07 7.49
N GLY A 230 0.67 -18.15 6.50
CA GLY A 230 0.67 -19.25 5.53
C GLY A 230 0.03 -20.54 6.04
N SER A 231 -0.78 -20.46 7.10
CA SER A 231 -1.62 -21.58 7.51
C SER A 231 -2.68 -21.85 6.45
N ARG A 232 -2.95 -23.13 6.14
CA ARG A 232 -4.14 -23.52 5.35
C ARG A 232 -5.43 -23.50 6.16
N LYS A 233 -5.35 -23.33 7.48
CA LYS A 233 -6.50 -23.09 8.36
C LYS A 233 -6.63 -21.58 8.58
N MET A 234 -7.37 -20.91 7.70
CA MET A 234 -7.59 -19.46 7.74
C MET A 234 -9.02 -19.06 8.16
N ILE A 235 -9.89 -20.03 8.47
CA ILE A 235 -11.21 -19.71 9.03
C ILE A 235 -11.00 -19.35 10.50
N GLY A 236 -11.30 -18.11 10.85
CA GLY A 236 -11.16 -17.60 12.20
C GLY A 236 -11.34 -16.09 12.26
N PHE A 237 -11.08 -15.54 13.44
CA PHE A 237 -11.10 -14.10 13.69
C PHE A 237 -9.67 -13.58 13.85
N SER A 238 -9.40 -12.34 13.50
CA SER A 238 -8.04 -11.80 13.56
C SER A 238 -8.05 -10.28 13.70
N ALA A 239 -6.98 -9.73 14.26
CA ALA A 239 -6.73 -8.30 14.21
C ALA A 239 -6.00 -7.92 12.92
N PHE A 240 -6.24 -6.68 12.47
CA PHE A 240 -5.71 -6.22 11.19
C PHE A 240 -4.22 -5.90 11.28
N GLN A 241 -3.48 -6.38 10.30
CA GLN A 241 -2.15 -5.89 9.97
C GLN A 241 -2.25 -4.84 8.87
N THR A 242 -1.36 -3.85 8.93
CA THR A 242 -1.43 -2.66 8.10
C THR A 242 -0.07 -2.29 7.53
N THR A 243 -0.06 -1.69 6.34
CA THR A 243 1.10 -0.99 5.78
C THR A 243 1.18 0.42 6.35
N MET A 244 1.55 0.53 7.62
CA MET A 244 1.62 1.79 8.36
C MET A 244 2.97 1.91 9.08
N ARG A 245 3.42 3.15 9.25
CA ARG A 245 4.62 3.48 10.02
C ARG A 245 4.30 4.63 10.97
N ASN A 246 4.47 4.40 12.26
CA ASN A 246 4.18 5.39 13.32
C ASN A 246 2.78 6.03 13.17
N GLY A 247 1.75 5.20 12.92
CA GLY A 247 0.37 5.68 12.78
C GLY A 247 0.04 6.38 11.44
N SER A 248 1.00 6.52 10.53
CA SER A 248 0.79 7.09 9.19
C SER A 248 0.78 6.00 8.12
N ARG A 249 0.08 6.25 7.01
CA ARG A 249 0.14 5.39 5.81
C ARG A 249 1.59 5.23 5.35
N TRP A 250 1.97 4.00 5.03
CA TRP A 250 3.25 3.69 4.39
C TRP A 250 3.01 3.07 3.00
N SER A 251 2.87 3.94 2.00
CA SER A 251 2.61 3.54 0.61
C SER A 251 3.85 2.96 -0.06
N THR A 252 3.69 2.37 -1.25
CA THR A 252 4.83 1.92 -2.05
C THR A 252 5.71 3.05 -2.56
N ALA A 253 5.16 4.27 -2.75
CA ALA A 253 5.96 5.46 -3.03
C ALA A 253 6.85 5.80 -1.83
N SER A 254 6.28 5.80 -0.62
CA SER A 254 7.03 6.03 0.62
C SER A 254 8.09 4.96 0.89
N ALA A 255 7.75 3.68 0.68
CA ALA A 255 8.64 2.55 0.95
C ALA A 255 9.75 2.42 -0.10
N PHE A 256 9.40 2.45 -1.39
CA PHE A 256 10.32 2.04 -2.46
C PHE A 256 10.89 3.21 -3.27
N LEU A 257 10.18 4.33 -3.42
CA LEU A 257 10.66 5.45 -4.25
C LEU A 257 11.35 6.53 -3.44
N ARG A 258 10.72 6.98 -2.34
CA ARG A 258 11.22 8.07 -1.51
C ARG A 258 12.69 7.88 -1.08
N PRO A 259 13.15 6.70 -0.60
CA PRO A 259 14.52 6.56 -0.13
C PRO A 259 15.59 6.61 -1.24
N VAL A 260 15.19 6.49 -2.51
CA VAL A 260 16.11 6.33 -3.65
C VAL A 260 15.94 7.43 -4.70
N SER A 261 15.05 8.40 -4.46
CA SER A 261 14.74 9.52 -5.36
C SER A 261 15.26 10.86 -4.81
N GLY A 262 15.10 11.93 -5.59
CA GLY A 262 15.48 13.29 -5.20
C GLY A 262 16.98 13.61 -5.37
N PRO A 263 17.44 14.78 -4.91
CA PRO A 263 18.78 15.30 -5.21
C PRO A 263 19.93 14.41 -4.73
N ALA A 264 19.74 13.72 -3.59
CA ALA A 264 20.70 12.76 -3.04
C ALA A 264 20.38 11.30 -3.44
N GLY A 265 19.40 11.11 -4.33
CA GLY A 265 18.94 9.81 -4.79
C GLY A 265 19.81 9.24 -5.91
N ARG A 266 19.29 8.14 -6.49
CA ARG A 266 19.95 7.43 -7.58
C ARG A 266 19.84 8.23 -8.88
N GLN A 267 20.98 8.60 -9.45
CA GLN A 267 21.05 9.40 -10.68
C GLN A 267 20.57 8.66 -11.94
N ASN A 268 20.39 7.34 -11.86
CA ASN A 268 19.94 6.49 -12.96
C ASN A 268 18.43 6.14 -12.87
N LEU A 269 17.69 6.73 -11.93
CA LEU A 269 16.23 6.62 -11.82
C LEU A 269 15.59 7.98 -12.11
N HIS A 270 14.88 8.08 -13.21
CA HIS A 270 14.07 9.26 -13.53
C HIS A 270 12.59 8.94 -13.32
N ILE A 271 11.88 9.83 -12.64
CA ILE A 271 10.44 9.75 -12.44
C ILE A 271 9.84 10.95 -13.15
N SER A 272 8.88 10.70 -14.04
CA SER A 272 8.14 11.74 -14.73
C SER A 272 6.67 11.65 -14.32
N LEU A 273 6.22 12.71 -13.64
CA LEU A 273 4.85 12.83 -13.16
C LEU A 273 3.95 13.40 -14.25
N HIS A 274 2.63 13.33 -14.02
CA HIS A 274 1.61 13.82 -14.96
C HIS A 274 1.75 13.28 -16.39
N SER A 275 2.37 12.11 -16.53
CA SER A 275 2.78 11.49 -17.78
C SER A 275 1.94 10.26 -18.05
N THR A 276 0.94 10.41 -18.93
CA THR A 276 0.05 9.31 -19.31
C THR A 276 0.59 8.60 -20.55
N ALA A 277 1.03 7.35 -20.38
CA ALA A 277 1.36 6.50 -21.53
C ALA A 277 0.09 6.14 -22.30
N ASN A 278 0.05 6.47 -23.59
CA ASN A 278 -1.11 6.21 -24.45
C ASN A 278 -0.99 4.91 -25.26
N ARG A 279 0.25 4.50 -25.58
CA ARG A 279 0.54 3.36 -26.44
C ARG A 279 1.99 2.92 -26.27
N VAL A 280 2.23 1.61 -26.27
CA VAL A 280 3.57 1.04 -26.46
C VAL A 280 3.77 0.81 -27.96
N ARG A 281 4.83 1.36 -28.53
CA ARG A 281 5.22 1.11 -29.92
C ARG A 281 6.33 0.06 -29.93
N SER A 282 6.05 -1.08 -30.53
CA SER A 282 7.10 -2.00 -30.98
C SER A 282 7.57 -1.51 -32.34
N MET A 283 8.86 -1.21 -32.47
CA MET A 283 9.49 -1.26 -33.78
C MET A 283 9.75 -2.75 -34.05
N LEU A 284 8.98 -3.35 -34.95
CA LEU A 284 9.37 -4.60 -35.57
C LEU A 284 10.62 -4.29 -36.38
N PHE A 285 11.77 -4.77 -35.91
CA PHE A 285 13.00 -4.80 -36.71
C PHE A 285 12.98 -6.04 -37.59
#